data_AF-A0A6C0DV04-F1
#
_entry.id   AF-A0A6C0DV04-F1
#
_cell.length_a   1.000
_cell.length_b   1.000
_cell.length_c   1.000
_cell.angle_alpha   90.00
_cell.angle_beta   90.00
_cell.angle_gamma   90.00
#
_symmetry.space_group_name_H-M   'P 1'
#
loop_
_entity.id
_entity.type
_entity.pdbx_description
1 polymer ?
#
loop_
_entity_poly.entity_id
_entity_poly.type
_entity_poly.pdbx_seq_one_letter_code
_entity_poly.pdbx_strand_id
1 'polypeptide(L)'
;MNIDFQKEFIDIPFDTLLEQHNSSLINSNDLYLNYKQLYLKQTRENYEIYKNENTILQDLRNINFSSNENNTKFNFTFIDNNQYQKQKQNVKNIILKQRDLYNRFDHYVNVLIKTHKHKTRSIKSIDKKSRSFSLFSKTLKKK
;
A
#
# COMPACT_ATOMS: atom_id res chain seq x y z
N MET A 1 -12.66 16.83 2.76
CA MET A 1 -12.27 15.58 2.09
C MET A 1 -12.62 14.49 3.08
N ASN A 2 -13.75 13.79 2.90
CA ASN A 2 -14.16 12.72 3.81
C ASN A 2 -13.46 11.44 3.35
N ILE A 3 -12.27 11.20 3.90
CA ILE A 3 -11.56 9.94 3.74
C ILE A 3 -11.51 9.29 5.11
N ASP A 4 -12.01 8.07 5.18
CA ASP A 4 -11.82 7.21 6.33
C ASP A 4 -10.48 6.50 6.17
N PHE A 5 -9.42 7.12 6.68
CA PHE A 5 -8.04 6.65 6.52
C PHE A 5 -7.86 5.24 7.08
N GLN A 6 -8.53 4.95 8.20
CA GLN A 6 -8.49 3.64 8.85
C GLN A 6 -9.03 2.56 7.91
N LYS A 7 -10.23 2.80 7.36
CA LYS A 7 -10.89 1.87 6.45
C LYS A 7 -10.16 1.73 5.11
N GLU A 8 -9.63 2.81 4.55
CA GLU A 8 -8.95 2.76 3.25
C GLU A 8 -7.57 2.10 3.29
N PHE A 9 -6.79 2.30 4.37
CA PHE A 9 -5.36 1.95 4.36
C PHE A 9 -4.90 0.99 5.45
N ILE A 10 -5.64 0.88 6.55
CA ILE A 10 -5.24 0.05 7.71
C ILE A 10 -6.02 -1.25 7.72
N ASP A 11 -7.33 -1.20 7.52
CA ASP A 11 -8.22 -2.37 7.60
C ASP A 11 -8.25 -3.18 6.30
N ILE A 12 -7.10 -3.34 5.65
CA ILE A 12 -6.98 -4.08 4.39
C ILE A 12 -6.76 -5.57 4.70
N PRO A 13 -7.62 -6.47 4.20
CA PRO A 13 -7.52 -7.90 4.52
C PRO A 13 -6.49 -8.59 3.61
N PHE A 14 -5.22 -8.24 3.76
CA PHE A 14 -4.11 -8.71 2.91
C PHE A 14 -4.01 -10.23 2.77
N ASP A 15 -4.34 -10.96 3.83
CA ASP A 15 -4.23 -12.43 3.84
C ASP A 15 -5.32 -13.08 2.96
N THR A 16 -6.53 -12.50 2.95
CA THR A 16 -7.61 -12.97 2.06
C THR A 16 -7.32 -12.73 0.58
N LEU A 17 -6.60 -11.65 0.25
CA LEU A 17 -6.18 -11.37 -1.13
C LEU A 17 -5.24 -12.47 -1.68
N LEU A 18 -4.42 -13.06 -0.82
CA LEU A 18 -3.47 -14.11 -1.22
C LEU A 18 -4.09 -15.51 -1.24
N GLU A 19 -5.05 -15.77 -0.35
CA GLU A 19 -5.86 -17.00 -0.33
C GLU A 19 -6.73 -17.14 -1.57
N GLN A 20 -7.37 -16.06 -2.03
CA GLN A 20 -8.14 -16.04 -3.31
C GLN A 20 -7.29 -16.42 -4.53
N HIS A 21 -5.97 -16.35 -4.41
CA HIS A 21 -5.03 -16.71 -5.48
C HIS A 21 -4.36 -18.08 -5.29
N ASN A 22 -4.81 -18.89 -4.32
CA ASN A 22 -4.24 -20.21 -3.97
C ASN A 22 -2.73 -20.13 -3.66
N SER A 23 -2.31 -19.08 -2.95
CA SER A 23 -0.91 -18.74 -2.72
C SER A 23 -0.47 -18.91 -1.26
N SER A 24 -0.94 -19.95 -0.56
CA SER A 24 -0.63 -20.17 0.87
C SER A 24 0.89 -20.18 1.18
N LEU A 25 1.71 -20.63 0.23
CA LEU A 25 3.18 -20.60 0.30
C LEU A 25 3.78 -19.18 0.30
N ILE A 26 3.07 -18.19 -0.27
CA ILE A 26 3.51 -16.78 -0.29
C ILE A 26 3.28 -16.14 1.07
N ASN A 27 2.22 -16.52 1.79
CA ASN A 27 1.93 -15.99 3.13
C ASN A 27 3.00 -16.36 4.15
N SER A 28 3.70 -17.48 3.95
CA SER A 28 4.84 -17.93 4.76
C SER A 28 6.20 -17.45 4.23
N ASN A 29 6.24 -16.64 3.18
CA ASN A 29 7.49 -16.14 2.62
C ASN A 29 8.02 -14.96 3.46
N ASP A 30 9.21 -15.11 4.04
CA ASP A 30 9.85 -14.09 4.87
C ASP A 30 9.97 -12.73 4.18
N LEU A 31 10.22 -12.70 2.86
CA LEU A 31 10.29 -11.45 2.10
C LEU A 31 8.93 -10.74 2.06
N TYR A 32 7.85 -11.49 1.86
CA TYR A 32 6.50 -10.94 1.87
C TYR A 32 6.14 -10.44 3.27
N LEU A 33 6.41 -11.24 4.31
CA LEU A 33 6.14 -10.87 5.70
C LEU A 33 6.89 -9.60 6.11
N ASN A 34 8.18 -9.50 5.77
CA ASN A 34 8.97 -8.30 6.03
C ASN A 34 8.42 -7.08 5.29
N TYR A 35 8.01 -7.23 4.03
CA TYR A 35 7.45 -6.12 3.26
C TYR A 35 6.07 -5.69 3.78
N LYS A 36 5.23 -6.62 4.22
CA LYS A 36 3.96 -6.36 4.90
C LYS A 36 4.18 -5.60 6.20
N GLN A 37 5.14 -6.02 7.02
CA GLN A 37 5.50 -5.32 8.26
C GLN A 37 5.99 -3.91 7.99
N LEU A 38 6.83 -3.71 6.95
CA LEU A 38 7.29 -2.40 6.54
C LEU A 38 6.13 -1.49 6.12
N TYR A 39 5.20 -2.00 5.30
CA TYR A 39 3.99 -1.29 4.91
C TYR A 39 3.16 -0.87 6.13
N LEU A 40 2.91 -1.79 7.07
CA LEU A 40 2.12 -1.51 8.27
C LEU A 40 2.79 -0.46 9.16
N LYS A 41 4.12 -0.54 9.32
CA LYS A 41 4.88 0.45 10.07
C LYS A 41 4.75 1.85 9.45
N GLN A 42 5.01 1.97 8.15
CA GLN A 42 4.92 3.25 7.44
C GLN A 42 3.48 3.80 7.41
N THR A 43 2.49 2.92 7.32
CA THR A 43 1.07 3.31 7.37
C THR A 43 0.69 3.87 8.73
N ARG A 44 1.16 3.26 9.84
CA ARG A 44 0.94 3.80 11.20
C ARG A 44 1.59 5.17 11.37
N GLU A 45 2.84 5.32 10.91
CA GLU A 45 3.53 6.62 10.94
C GLU A 45 2.76 7.69 10.15
N ASN A 46 2.30 7.38 8.93
CA ASN A 46 1.51 8.31 8.14
C ASN A 46 0.13 8.60 8.77
N TYR A 47 -0.49 7.63 9.45
CA TYR A 47 -1.77 7.82 10.15
C TYR A 47 -1.65 8.80 11.31
N GLU A 48 -0.61 8.69 12.14
CA GLU A 48 -0.40 9.65 13.24
C GLU A 48 -0.20 11.08 12.72
N ILE A 49 0.58 11.23 11.64
CA ILE A 49 0.76 12.54 10.99
C ILE A 49 -0.59 13.04 10.43
N TYR A 50 -1.34 12.18 9.73
CA TYR A 50 -2.66 12.52 9.20
C TYR A 50 -3.61 12.99 10.30
N LYS A 51 -3.66 12.26 11.42
CA LYS A 51 -4.51 12.58 12.58
C LYS A 51 -4.17 13.95 13.14
N ASN A 52 -2.89 14.24 13.38
CA ASN A 52 -2.46 15.53 13.91
C ASN A 52 -2.81 16.67 12.96
N GLU A 53 -2.47 16.54 11.68
CA GLU A 53 -2.73 17.58 10.68
C GLU A 53 -4.22 17.79 10.44
N ASN A 54 -5.03 16.73 10.50
CA ASN A 54 -6.47 16.82 10.37
C ASN A 54 -7.11 17.47 11.60
N THR A 55 -6.63 17.20 12.82
CA THR A 55 -7.07 17.90 14.03
C THR A 55 -6.84 19.41 13.90
N ILE A 56 -5.62 19.82 13.52
CA ILE A 56 -5.30 21.24 13.29
C ILE A 56 -6.22 21.85 12.23
N LEU A 57 -6.53 21.10 11.16
CA LEU A 57 -7.46 21.55 10.13
C LEU A 57 -8.89 21.76 10.65
N GLN A 58 -9.37 20.87 11.53
CA GLN A 58 -10.68 21.03 12.16
C GLN A 58 -10.69 22.22 13.13
N ASP A 59 -9.62 22.42 13.90
CA ASP A 59 -9.49 23.56 14.82
C ASP A 59 -9.52 24.88 14.06
N LEU A 60 -8.81 24.97 12.93
CA LEU A 60 -8.86 26.15 12.04
C LEU A 60 -10.23 26.38 11.39
N ARG A 61 -11.08 25.35 11.32
CA ARG A 61 -12.43 25.43 10.75
C ARG A 61 -13.47 25.91 11.77
N ASN A 62 -13.23 25.68 13.07
CA ASN A 62 -14.17 25.99 14.12
C ASN A 62 -14.25 27.50 14.37
N ILE A 63 -15.32 28.12 13.89
CA ILE A 63 -15.67 29.51 14.22
C ILE A 63 -16.30 29.49 15.61
N ASN A 64 -15.56 29.94 16.63
CA ASN A 64 -16.11 30.11 17.96
C ASN A 64 -16.90 31.42 18.00
N PHE A 65 -18.20 31.33 17.73
CA PHE A 65 -19.13 32.41 18.03
C PHE A 65 -19.44 32.36 19.54
N SER A 66 -18.88 33.28 20.33
CA SER A 66 -19.36 33.51 21.68
C SER A 66 -20.14 34.81 21.73
N SER A 67 -21.46 34.69 21.85
CA SER A 67 -22.31 35.79 22.29
C SER A 67 -22.37 35.75 23.80
N ASN A 68 -21.79 36.73 24.48
CA ASN A 68 -22.12 36.95 25.88
C ASN A 68 -23.54 37.51 25.93
N GLU A 69 -24.51 36.71 26.40
CA GLU A 69 -25.94 37.08 26.45
C GLU A 69 -26.22 38.39 27.21
N ASN A 70 -25.28 38.87 28.02
CA ASN A 70 -25.39 40.07 28.85
C ASN A 70 -24.49 41.24 28.43
N ASN A 71 -23.80 41.17 27.28
CA ASN A 71 -22.83 42.19 26.88
C ASN A 71 -23.05 42.58 25.42
N THR A 72 -23.24 43.87 25.13
CA THR A 72 -23.48 44.42 23.77
C THR A 72 -22.28 44.29 22.82
N LYS A 73 -21.18 43.70 23.27
CA LYS A 73 -19.98 43.45 22.48
C LYS A 73 -20.03 42.07 21.84
N PHE A 74 -20.07 42.06 20.51
CA PHE A 74 -19.90 40.86 19.71
C PHE A 74 -18.40 40.60 19.50
N ASN A 75 -17.94 39.39 19.83
CA ASN A 75 -16.60 38.93 19.48
C ASN A 75 -16.70 38.11 18.19
N PHE A 76 -16.03 38.57 17.14
CA PHE A 76 -15.88 37.82 15.90
C PHE A 76 -14.47 37.23 15.82
N THR A 77 -14.37 35.93 15.57
CA THR A 77 -13.11 35.27 15.19
C THR A 77 -13.07 35.10 13.68
N PHE A 78 -12.01 35.62 13.05
CA PHE A 78 -11.75 35.45 11.61
C PHE A 78 -10.86 34.23 11.38
N ILE A 79 -11.23 33.38 10.42
CA ILE A 79 -10.37 32.27 9.97
C ILE A 79 -9.31 32.86 9.03
N ASP A 80 -8.03 32.61 9.33
CA ASP A 80 -6.96 32.83 8.37
C ASP A 80 -7.08 31.81 7.23
N ASN A 81 -7.68 32.24 6.12
CA ASN A 81 -7.91 31.38 4.96
C ASN A 81 -6.59 30.88 4.35
N ASN A 82 -5.48 31.63 4.42
CA ASN A 82 -4.21 31.18 3.89
C ASN A 82 -3.66 30.01 4.70
N GLN A 83 -3.73 30.10 6.03
CA GLN A 83 -3.36 28.99 6.92
C GLN A 83 -4.26 27.78 6.71
N TYR A 84 -5.57 27.98 6.60
CA TYR A 84 -6.52 26.90 6.35
C TYR A 84 -6.24 26.17 5.02
N GLN A 85 -5.99 26.90 3.92
CA GLN A 85 -5.67 26.26 2.63
C GLN A 85 -4.33 25.52 2.68
N LYS A 86 -3.32 26.10 3.34
CA LYS A 86 -2.02 25.43 3.54
C LYS A 86 -2.19 24.13 4.32
N GLN A 87 -2.95 24.16 5.41
CA GLN A 87 -3.20 23.01 6.25
C GLN A 87 -3.98 21.92 5.50
N LYS A 88 -4.98 22.32 4.71
CA LYS A 88 -5.72 21.41 3.83
C LYS A 88 -4.82 20.72 2.81
N GLN A 89 -3.83 21.44 2.27
CA GLN A 89 -2.85 20.88 1.35
C GLN A 89 -1.91 19.89 2.05
N ASN A 90 -1.50 20.14 3.30
CA ASN A 90 -0.70 19.20 4.09
C ASN A 90 -1.44 17.85 4.26
N VAL A 91 -2.69 17.89 4.70
CA VAL A 91 -3.54 16.70 4.85
C VAL A 91 -3.65 15.95 3.52
N LYS A 92 -3.87 16.67 2.41
CA LYS A 92 -3.94 16.06 1.07
C LYS A 92 -2.62 15.38 0.68
N ASN A 93 -1.48 16.00 0.96
CA ASN A 93 -0.17 15.43 0.63
C ASN A 93 0.08 14.10 1.37
N ILE A 94 -0.36 14.01 2.64
CA ILE A 94 -0.22 12.78 3.43
C ILE A 94 -1.09 11.66 2.85
N ILE A 95 -2.32 11.98 2.45
CA ILE A 95 -3.21 11.01 1.78
C ILE A 95 -2.59 10.53 0.47
N LEU A 96 -2.03 11.42 -0.34
CA LEU A 96 -1.36 11.03 -1.60
C LEU A 96 -0.16 10.11 -1.33
N LYS A 97 0.69 10.47 -0.37
CA LYS A 97 1.83 9.64 0.04
C LYS A 97 1.39 8.25 0.49
N GLN A 98 0.29 8.14 1.26
CA GLN A 98 -0.26 6.86 1.70
C GLN A 98 -0.81 6.04 0.52
N ARG A 99 -1.47 6.69 -0.44
CA ARG A 99 -1.93 6.01 -1.67
C ARG A 99 -0.77 5.46 -2.48
N ASP A 100 0.31 6.22 -2.62
CA ASP A 100 1.51 5.74 -3.32
C ASP A 100 2.19 4.58 -2.60
N LEU A 101 2.18 4.60 -1.26
CA LEU A 101 2.65 3.48 -0.44
C LEU A 101 1.79 2.22 -0.68
N TYR A 102 0.47 2.36 -0.63
CA TYR A 102 -0.47 1.27 -0.92
C TYR A 102 -0.29 0.71 -2.33
N ASN A 103 -0.24 1.57 -3.34
CA ASN A 103 -0.08 1.14 -4.74
C ASN A 103 1.21 0.35 -4.96
N ARG A 104 2.30 0.74 -4.31
CA ARG A 104 3.57 -0.02 -4.35
C ARG A 104 3.44 -1.38 -3.68
N PHE A 105 2.76 -1.43 -2.54
CA PHE A 105 2.49 -2.69 -1.84
C PHE A 105 1.62 -3.63 -2.67
N ASP A 106 0.50 -3.13 -3.20
CA ASP A 106 -0.40 -3.89 -4.07
C ASP A 106 0.31 -4.38 -5.34
N HIS A 107 1.12 -3.52 -5.97
CA HIS A 107 1.93 -3.91 -7.13
C HIS A 107 2.89 -5.06 -6.79
N TYR A 108 3.60 -4.97 -5.68
CA TYR A 108 4.51 -6.03 -5.21
C TYR A 108 3.76 -7.35 -5.00
N VAL A 109 2.63 -7.32 -4.31
CA VAL A 109 1.77 -8.50 -4.09
C VAL A 109 1.32 -9.11 -5.42
N ASN A 110 0.89 -8.27 -6.36
CA ASN A 110 0.48 -8.70 -7.69
C ASN A 110 1.63 -9.37 -8.48
N VAL A 111 2.85 -8.85 -8.38
CA VAL A 111 4.04 -9.47 -9.00
C VAL A 111 4.35 -10.82 -8.36
N LEU A 112 4.27 -10.93 -7.03
CA LEU A 112 4.46 -12.21 -6.32
C LEU A 112 3.44 -13.26 -6.77
N ILE A 113 2.17 -12.90 -6.84
CA ILE A 113 1.11 -13.81 -7.29
C ILE A 113 1.35 -14.27 -8.73
N LYS A 114 1.68 -13.34 -9.64
CA LYS A 114 1.94 -13.67 -11.05
C LYS A 114 3.13 -14.62 -11.20
N THR A 115 4.24 -14.34 -10.52
CA THR A 115 5.45 -15.20 -10.59
C THR A 115 5.18 -16.61 -10.05
N HIS A 116 4.38 -16.74 -8.99
CA HIS A 116 3.96 -18.05 -8.45
C HIS A 116 3.02 -18.82 -9.39
N LYS A 117 2.09 -18.13 -10.06
CA LYS A 117 1.22 -18.75 -11.10
C LYS A 117 2.03 -19.29 -12.28
N HIS A 118 3.13 -18.63 -12.65
CA HIS A 118 4.02 -19.15 -13.71
C HIS A 118 4.81 -20.38 -13.26
N LYS A 119 5.35 -20.39 -12.02
CA LYS A 119 6.07 -21.55 -11.46
C LYS A 119 5.19 -22.80 -11.33
N THR A 120 3.92 -22.65 -10.98
CA THR A 120 2.98 -23.78 -10.86
C THR A 120 2.54 -24.31 -12.23
N ARG A 121 2.46 -23.46 -13.26
CA ARG A 121 2.19 -23.88 -14.65
C ARG A 121 3.36 -24.62 -15.30
N SER A 122 4.61 -24.32 -14.95
CA SER A 122 5.80 -25.00 -15.50
C SER A 122 6.04 -26.41 -14.94
N ILE A 123 5.28 -26.85 -13.93
CA ILE A 123 5.41 -28.21 -13.35
C ILE A 123 4.53 -29.23 -14.11
N LYS A 124 3.73 -28.81 -15.09
CA LYS A 124 3.03 -29.75 -15.97
C LYS A 124 4.01 -30.37 -16.98
N SER A 125 4.49 -31.56 -16.62
CA SER A 125 5.17 -32.57 -17.44
C SER A 125 6.35 -32.09 -18.30
N ILE A 126 7.56 -32.11 -17.72
CA ILE A 126 8.74 -32.47 -18.51
C ILE A 126 8.81 -33.99 -18.45
N ASP A 127 8.16 -34.64 -19.41
CA ASP A 127 8.49 -36.03 -19.73
C ASP A 127 9.99 -36.09 -20.02
N LYS A 128 10.69 -36.93 -19.26
CA LYS A 128 12.09 -37.27 -19.45
C LYS A 128 12.27 -37.85 -20.85
N LYS A 129 12.60 -37.02 -21.84
CA LYS A 129 13.37 -37.47 -23.01
C LYS A 129 14.81 -37.04 -22.80
N SER A 130 15.56 -37.90 -22.12
CA SER A 130 17.01 -37.91 -22.16
C SER A 130 17.46 -37.98 -23.62
N ARG A 131 17.78 -36.83 -24.22
CA ARG A 131 18.57 -36.81 -25.45
C ARG A 131 20.02 -36.89 -25.01
N SER A 132 20.52 -38.12 -24.94
CA SER A 132 21.96 -38.38 -24.92
C SER A 132 22.57 -37.71 -26.15
N PHE A 133 23.38 -36.68 -25.95
CA PHE A 133 24.25 -36.16 -26.98
C PHE A 133 25.32 -37.22 -27.25
N SER A 134 25.15 -38.04 -28.29
CA SER A 134 26.21 -38.93 -28.76
C SER A 134 27.25 -38.07 -29.49
N LEU A 135 28.16 -37.48 -28.72
CA LEU A 135 29.42 -36.99 -29.26
C LEU A 135 30.31 -38.23 -29.46
N PHE A 136 30.80 -38.41 -30.69
CA PHE A 136 31.72 -39.44 -31.17
C PHE A 136 31.14 -40.84 -31.50
N SER A 137 30.94 -41.08 -32.80
CA SER A 137 31.63 -42.17 -33.50
C SER A 137 31.44 -42.06 -35.02
N LYS A 138 32.43 -41.47 -35.69
CA LYS A 138 32.75 -41.83 -37.08
C LYS A 138 34.26 -41.76 -37.25
N THR A 139 34.93 -42.76 -36.68
CA THR A 139 36.22 -43.20 -37.20
C THR A 139 36.01 -43.95 -38.51
N LEU A 140 36.71 -43.46 -39.54
CA LEU A 140 37.35 -44.19 -40.64
C LEU A 140 36.63 -45.41 -41.25
N LYS A 141 36.33 -45.34 -42.55
CA LYS A 141 36.63 -46.45 -43.47
C LYS A 141 36.87 -45.95 -44.90
N LYS A 142 38.08 -46.26 -45.38
CA LYS A 142 38.58 -46.17 -46.75
C LYS A 142 37.65 -46.90 -47.74
N LYS A 143 37.59 -46.39 -48.97
CA LYS A 143 37.81 -47.17 -50.19
C LYS A 143 38.44 -46.26 -51.23
#